data_AF-A0AAX0LRK8-F1
#
_entry.id   AF-A0AAX0LRK8-F1
#
_cell.length_a   1.000
_cell.length_b   1.000
_cell.length_c   1.000
_cell.angle_alpha   90.00
_cell.angle_beta   90.00
_cell.angle_gamma   90.00
#
_symmetry.space_group_name_H-M   'P 1'
#
loop_
_entity.id
_entity.type
_entity.pdbx_description
1 polymer ?
#
loop_
_entity_poly.entity_id
_entity_poly.type
_entity_poly.pdbx_seq_one_letter_code
_entity_poly.pdbx_strand_id
1 'polypeptide(L)' 'MKKISGGIQECPHCGGDEFYVRATASGTTSVHYRFNGEEAFNGHMWDNVKLNEKKTAYCADCQKRIGTVED' A
#
# COMPACT_ATOMS: atom_id res chain seq x y z
N MET A 1 5.63 9.73 -9.39
CA MET A 1 4.28 9.89 -8.78
C MET A 1 3.41 8.88 -9.48
N LYS A 2 2.83 7.91 -8.76
CA LYS A 2 2.15 6.77 -9.39
C LYS A 2 0.94 7.23 -10.17
N LYS A 3 0.84 6.80 -11.43
CA LYS A 3 -0.28 7.12 -12.33
C LYS A 3 -0.75 5.86 -13.03
N ILE A 4 -2.01 5.85 -13.44
CA ILE A 4 -2.55 4.77 -14.24
C ILE A 4 -2.16 5.00 -15.71
N SER A 5 -1.69 3.96 -16.39
CA SER A 5 -1.40 3.95 -17.83
C SER A 5 -2.56 4.53 -18.63
N GLY A 6 -2.25 5.32 -19.66
CA GLY A 6 -3.27 5.89 -20.55
C GLY A 6 -3.95 7.15 -20.03
N GLY A 7 -3.42 7.79 -18.98
CA GLY A 7 -3.83 9.13 -18.57
C GLY A 7 -5.17 9.20 -17.84
N ILE A 8 -5.65 8.10 -17.27
CA ILE A 8 -6.90 8.05 -16.49
C ILE A 8 -6.79 8.98 -15.28
N GLN A 9 -7.70 9.95 -15.16
CA GLN A 9 -7.78 10.91 -14.05
C GLN A 9 -8.88 10.57 -13.04
N GLU A 10 -9.91 9.82 -13.45
CA GLU A 10 -11.04 9.41 -12.62
C GLU A 10 -11.47 7.98 -12.99
N CYS A 11 -12.19 7.31 -12.10
CA CYS A 11 -12.67 5.97 -12.32
C CYS A 11 -13.71 5.95 -13.45
N PRO A 12 -13.47 5.21 -14.55
CA PRO A 12 -14.39 5.18 -15.69
C PRO A 12 -15.72 4.46 -15.37
N HIS A 13 -15.84 3.85 -14.18
CA HIS A 13 -17.03 3.11 -13.77
C HIS A 13 -17.95 3.90 -12.84
N CYS A 14 -17.43 4.89 -12.10
CA CYS A 14 -18.18 5.57 -11.05
C CYS A 14 -17.81 7.04 -10.82
N GLY A 15 -16.77 7.56 -11.47
CA GLY A 15 -16.33 8.96 -11.33
C GLY A 15 -15.42 9.26 -10.13
N GLY A 16 -15.13 8.28 -9.26
CA GLY A 16 -14.20 8.46 -8.13
C GLY A 16 -12.78 8.82 -8.57
N ASP A 17 -12.09 9.69 -7.84
CA ASP A 17 -10.77 10.25 -8.18
C ASP A 17 -9.59 9.57 -7.45
N GLU A 18 -9.89 8.61 -6.55
CA GLU A 18 -8.88 7.84 -5.83
C GLU A 18 -8.76 6.39 -6.33
N PHE A 19 -7.53 5.89 -6.35
CA PHE A 19 -7.21 4.50 -6.67
C PHE A 19 -6.21 3.89 -5.68
N TYR A 20 -6.23 2.57 -5.57
CA TYR A 20 -5.26 1.82 -4.76
C TYR A 20 -4.64 0.67 -5.56
N VAL A 21 -3.47 0.24 -5.10
CA VAL A 21 -2.85 -1.03 -5.48
C VAL A 21 -2.77 -1.94 -4.27
N ARG A 22 -2.80 -3.25 -4.49
CA ARG A 22 -2.48 -4.19 -3.43
C ARG A 22 -0.97 -4.29 -3.28
N ALA A 23 -0.47 -4.33 -2.06
CA ALA A 23 0.91 -4.68 -1.76
C ALA A 23 0.95 -6.03 -1.05
N THR A 24 1.95 -6.85 -1.38
CA THR A 24 2.29 -8.03 -0.57
C THR A 24 3.39 -7.65 0.40
N ALA A 25 3.15 -7.89 1.69
CA ALA A 25 4.16 -7.77 2.74
C ALA A 25 4.82 -9.14 2.96
N SER A 26 6.15 -9.15 3.09
CA SER A 26 6.91 -10.35 3.46
C SER A 26 8.09 -9.99 4.36
N GLY A 27 8.54 -10.95 5.18
CA GLY A 27 9.61 -10.74 6.14
C GLY A 27 9.12 -10.88 7.59
N THR A 28 9.89 -10.29 8.51
CA THR A 28 9.63 -10.34 9.95
C THR A 28 9.60 -8.94 10.52
N THR A 29 8.84 -8.74 11.59
CA THR A 29 8.87 -7.52 12.40
C THR A 29 9.69 -7.74 13.67
N SER A 30 10.40 -6.71 14.12
CA SER A 30 11.12 -6.74 15.39
C SER A 30 10.34 -5.97 16.44
N VAL A 31 9.77 -6.67 17.42
CA VAL A 31 9.05 -6.05 18.53
C VAL A 31 9.91 -6.11 19.79
N HIS A 32 10.22 -4.95 20.33
CA HIS A 32 11.05 -4.78 21.50
C HIS A 32 10.17 -4.58 22.74
N TYR A 33 10.62 -5.14 23.85
CA TYR A 33 10.04 -4.98 25.18
C TYR A 33 11.17 -4.66 26.14
N ARG A 34 10.90 -3.84 27.17
CA ARG A 34 11.85 -3.65 28.26
C ARG A 34 11.66 -4.76 29.29
N PHE A 35 12.76 -5.22 29.88
CA PHE A 35 12.72 -6.25 30.93
C PHE A 35 11.94 -5.82 32.18
N ASN A 36 11.84 -4.52 32.44
CA ASN A 36 11.06 -3.96 33.54
C ASN A 36 9.56 -3.79 33.22
N GLY A 37 9.10 -4.18 32.03
CA GLY A 37 7.70 -4.08 31.62
C GLY A 37 7.24 -2.71 31.14
N GLU A 38 8.11 -1.70 31.14
CA GLU A 38 7.81 -0.39 30.56
C GLU A 38 7.83 -0.41 29.02
N GLU A 39 7.32 0.65 28.42
CA GLU A 39 7.30 0.83 26.97
C GLU A 39 8.72 0.86 26.37
N ALA A 40 8.94 0.05 25.34
CA ALA A 40 10.14 0.07 24.54
C ALA A 40 9.90 0.81 23.22
N PHE A 41 10.96 1.43 22.69
CA PHE A 41 10.91 2.07 21.39
C PHE A 41 10.82 1.02 20.27
N ASN A 42 9.80 1.14 19.43
CA ASN A 42 9.52 0.22 18.32
C ASN A 42 9.45 0.93 16.95
N GLY A 43 10.04 2.12 16.81
CA GLY A 43 9.97 2.90 15.57
C GLY A 43 10.58 2.21 14.34
N HIS A 44 11.44 1.22 14.56
CA HIS A 44 12.11 0.41 13.51
C HIS A 44 11.52 -0.99 13.34
N MET A 45 10.34 -1.26 13.92
CA MET A 45 9.77 -2.62 13.92
C MET A 45 9.51 -3.19 12.52
N TRP A 46 9.39 -2.33 11.50
CA TRP A 46 9.09 -2.69 10.11
C TRP A 46 10.33 -2.75 9.20
N ASP A 47 11.54 -2.46 9.70
CA ASP A 47 12.75 -2.34 8.86
C ASP A 47 13.07 -3.61 8.06
N ASN A 48 12.64 -4.79 8.56
CA ASN A 48 12.85 -6.09 7.91
C ASN A 48 11.64 -6.55 7.08
N VAL A 49 10.57 -5.76 7.00
CA VAL A 49 9.40 -6.03 6.17
C VAL A 49 9.58 -5.41 4.80
N LYS A 50 9.43 -6.24 3.77
CA LYS A 50 9.47 -5.83 2.36
C LYS A 50 8.05 -5.69 1.84
N LEU A 51 7.70 -4.49 1.39
CA LEU A 51 6.44 -4.22 0.69
C LEU A 51 6.67 -4.33 -0.82
N ASN A 52 5.89 -5.18 -1.48
CA ASN A 52 5.92 -5.35 -2.93
C ASN A 52 4.56 -4.97 -3.49
N GLU A 53 4.43 -3.72 -3.93
CA GLU A 53 3.23 -3.23 -4.61
C GLU A 53 3.02 -3.95 -5.94
N LYS A 54 1.75 -4.30 -6.21
CA LYS A 54 1.34 -4.85 -7.50
C LYS A 54 1.01 -3.70 -8.45
N LYS A 55 1.09 -3.99 -9.74
CA LYS A 55 0.80 -3.00 -10.79
C LYS A 55 -0.68 -2.85 -11.12
N THR A 56 -1.58 -3.64 -10.55
CA THR A 56 -3.01 -3.52 -10.84
C THR A 56 -3.65 -2.46 -9.95
N ALA A 57 -4.23 -1.43 -10.56
CA ALA A 57 -5.00 -0.39 -9.88
C ALA A 57 -6.49 -0.75 -9.79
N TYR A 58 -7.08 -0.41 -8.65
CA TYR A 58 -8.50 -0.55 -8.34
C TYR A 58 -9.06 0.79 -7.87
N CYS A 59 -10.32 1.07 -8.17
CA CYS A 59 -11.02 2.25 -7.65
C CYS A 59 -11.20 2.15 -6.14
N ALA A 60 -10.95 3.23 -5.41
CA ALA A 60 -11.21 3.27 -3.97
C ALA A 60 -12.72 3.19 -3.66
N ASP A 61 -13.56 3.81 -4.48
CA ASP A 61 -15.01 3.86 -4.23
C ASP A 61 -15.73 2.58 -4.66
N CYS A 62 -15.60 2.21 -5.94
CA CYS A 62 -16.36 1.08 -6.49
C CYS A 62 -15.60 -0.25 -6.53
N GLN A 63 -14.33 -0.27 -6.10
CA GLN A 63 -13.49 -1.48 -6.00
C GLN A 63 -13.20 -2.20 -7.33
N LYS A 64 -13.70 -1.67 -8.45
CA LYS A 64 -13.46 -2.24 -9.79
C LYS A 64 -12.02 -1.98 -10.24
N ARG A 65 -11.49 -2.92 -11.03
CA ARG A 65 -10.19 -2.76 -11.70
C ARG A 65 -10.26 -1.58 -12.68
N ILE A 66 -9.31 -0.66 -12.58
CA ILE A 66 -9.22 0.53 -13.46
C ILE A 66 -8.14 0.33 -14.52
N GLY A 67 -7.00 -0.24 -14.16
CA GLY A 67 -5.89 -0.37 -15.10
C GLY A 67 -4.60 -0.87 -14.47
N THR A 68 -3.50 -0.50 -15.11
CA THR A 68 -2.13 -0.81 -14.66
C THR A 68 -1.44 0.49 -14.25
N VAL A 69 -0.65 0.43 -13.18
CA VAL A 69 0.10 1.58 -12.67
C VAL A 69 1.49 1.61 -13.30
N GLU A 70 1.92 2.80 -13.67
CA GLU A 70 3.26 3.12 -14.12
C GLU A 70 4.03 3.83 -13.00
N ASP A 71 5.34 3.56 -12.93
CA ASP A 71 6.25 4.16 -11.95
C ASP A 71 6.73 5.55 -12.42
#